data_AF-A0A6A3C5N9-F1
#
_entry.id   AF-A0A6A3C5N9-F1
#
_cell.length_a   1.000
_cell.length_b   1.000
_cell.length_c   1.000
_cell.angle_alpha   90.00
_cell.angle_beta   90.00
_cell.angle_gamma   90.00
#
_symmetry.space_group_name_H-M   'P 1'
#
loop_
_entity.id
_entity.type
_entity.pdbx_description
1 polymer ?
#
loop_
_entity_poly.entity_id
_entity_poly.type
_entity_poly.pdbx_seq_one_letter_code
_entity_poly.pdbx_strand_id
1 'polypeptide(L)'
;MAPEVLRSETSDEKSDVYSFGVILWELATEKIPWGSHNSMQLIGAVGFMNQRLEIPKELDPRWASMIEICWHSDPECRPTFQELLNKLRDLQRQYTIQVQQARSVAEEKES
;
A
#
# COMPACT_ATOMS: atom_id res chain seq x y z
N MET A 1 -6.18 9.78 3.68
CA MET A 1 -6.28 10.95 2.78
C MET A 1 -4.88 11.43 2.43
N ALA A 2 -4.69 11.93 1.21
CA ALA A 2 -3.42 12.48 0.77
C ALA A 2 -3.09 13.82 1.47
N PRO A 3 -1.81 14.18 1.64
CA PRO A 3 -1.38 15.41 2.29
C PRO A 3 -1.97 16.67 1.63
N GLU A 4 -1.97 16.75 0.29
CA GLU A 4 -2.50 17.88 -0.46
C GLU A 4 -4.01 18.05 -0.26
N VAL A 5 -4.77 16.96 -0.17
CA VAL A 5 -6.21 17.01 0.13
C VAL A 5 -6.45 17.53 1.55
N LEU A 6 -5.64 17.08 2.53
CA LEU A 6 -5.72 17.57 3.90
C LEU A 6 -5.35 19.05 4.04
N ARG A 7 -4.52 19.56 3.13
CA ARG A 7 -4.16 20.99 3.04
C ARG A 7 -5.13 21.82 2.19
N SER A 8 -6.18 21.21 1.63
CA SER A 8 -7.11 21.87 0.71
C SER A 8 -6.43 22.43 -0.55
N GLU A 9 -5.39 21.73 -1.03
CA GLU A 9 -4.68 22.01 -2.27
C GLU A 9 -5.31 21.25 -3.45
N THR A 10 -4.81 21.49 -4.67
CA THR A 10 -5.25 20.75 -5.86
C THR A 10 -4.99 19.26 -5.69
N SER A 11 -6.04 18.46 -5.92
CA SER A 11 -5.99 17.01 -5.91
C SER A 11 -6.36 16.44 -7.27
N ASP A 12 -5.72 15.34 -7.64
CA ASP A 12 -5.96 14.59 -8.87
C ASP A 12 -5.95 13.07 -8.60
N GLU A 13 -5.81 12.26 -9.64
CA GLU A 13 -5.69 10.79 -9.53
C GLU A 13 -4.57 10.38 -8.54
N LYS A 14 -3.48 11.15 -8.43
CA LYS A 14 -2.38 10.82 -7.53
C LYS A 14 -2.78 10.90 -6.06
N SER A 15 -3.79 11.70 -5.71
CA SER A 15 -4.37 11.74 -4.36
C SER A 15 -5.15 10.45 -4.05
N ASP A 16 -5.80 9.86 -5.04
CA ASP A 16 -6.47 8.55 -4.92
C ASP A 16 -5.44 7.42 -4.77
N VAL A 17 -4.33 7.48 -5.52
CA VAL A 17 -3.20 6.54 -5.39
C VAL A 17 -2.61 6.55 -3.98
N TYR A 18 -2.47 7.73 -3.37
CA TYR A 18 -2.05 7.83 -1.97
C TYR A 18 -3.02 7.10 -1.04
N SER A 19 -4.32 7.34 -1.21
CA SER A 19 -5.35 6.72 -0.37
C SER A 19 -5.39 5.21 -0.57
N PHE A 20 -5.13 4.73 -1.79
CA PHE A 20 -4.93 3.31 -2.08
C PHE A 20 -3.73 2.72 -1.33
N GLY A 21 -2.59 3.43 -1.25
CA GLY A 21 -1.44 3.02 -0.44
C GLY A 21 -1.78 2.84 1.05
N VAL A 22 -2.59 3.76 1.60
CA VAL A 22 -3.09 3.64 2.99
C VAL A 22 -3.99 2.41 3.16
N ILE A 23 -4.86 2.12 2.20
CA ILE A 23 -5.72 0.93 2.23
C ILE A 23 -4.87 -0.35 2.17
N LEU A 24 -3.85 -0.39 1.31
CA LEU A 24 -2.92 -1.53 1.25
C LEU A 24 -2.22 -1.76 2.60
N TRP A 25 -1.82 -0.68 3.27
CA TRP A 25 -1.25 -0.77 4.62
C TRP A 25 -2.26 -1.29 5.65
N GLU A 26 -3.51 -0.81 5.61
CA GLU A 26 -4.58 -1.27 6.51
C GLU A 26 -4.85 -2.76 6.32
N LEU A 27 -4.94 -3.23 5.08
CA LEU A 27 -5.10 -4.65 4.76
C LEU A 27 -3.91 -5.50 5.20
N ALA A 28 -2.69 -5.00 5.02
CA ALA A 28 -1.47 -5.72 5.37
C ALA A 28 -1.24 -5.82 6.89
N THR A 29 -1.75 -4.86 7.66
CA THR A 29 -1.49 -4.75 9.10
C THR A 29 -2.70 -5.06 9.97
N GLU A 30 -3.90 -5.10 9.37
CA GLU A 30 -5.20 -5.22 10.05
C GLU A 30 -5.42 -4.14 11.13
N LYS A 31 -4.77 -2.98 10.97
CA LYS A 31 -4.80 -1.87 11.93
C LYS A 31 -5.53 -0.67 11.34
N ILE A 32 -6.18 0.10 12.21
CA ILE A 32 -6.81 1.37 11.84
C ILE A 32 -5.71 2.42 11.58
N PRO A 33 -5.64 3.01 10.37
CA PRO A 33 -4.63 4.02 10.04
C PRO A 33 -4.85 5.28 10.90
N TRP A 34 -3.81 5.68 11.63
CA TRP A 34 -3.85 6.79 12.59
C TRP A 34 -5.00 6.71 13.61
N GLY A 35 -5.38 5.51 14.07
CA GLY A 35 -6.56 5.30 14.93
C GLY A 35 -6.61 6.11 16.25
N SER A 36 -5.50 6.69 16.70
CA SER A 36 -5.44 7.58 17.87
C SER A 36 -5.61 9.07 17.55
N HIS A 37 -5.66 9.46 16.27
CA HIS A 37 -5.72 10.85 15.84
C HIS A 37 -7.15 11.29 15.57
N ASN A 38 -7.53 12.46 16.07
CA ASN A 38 -8.71 13.16 15.56
C ASN A 38 -8.41 13.86 14.22
N SER A 39 -9.44 14.42 13.58
CA SER A 39 -9.31 15.05 12.25
C SER A 39 -8.24 16.16 12.20
N MET A 40 -8.14 17.00 13.24
CA MET A 40 -7.16 18.08 13.29
C MET A 40 -5.73 17.54 13.47
N GLN A 41 -5.56 16.52 14.30
CA GLN A 41 -4.27 15.84 14.48
C GLN A 41 -3.82 15.14 13.19
N LEU A 42 -4.76 14.52 12.45
CA LEU A 42 -4.46 13.89 11.16
C LEU A 42 -3.97 14.91 10.12
N ILE A 43 -4.64 16.08 10.04
CA ILE A 43 -4.22 17.19 9.17
C ILE A 43 -2.80 17.64 9.53
N GLY A 44 -2.51 17.85 10.81
CA GLY A 44 -1.17 18.22 11.28
C GLY A 44 -0.12 17.17 10.94
N ALA A 45 -0.37 15.92 11.33
CA ALA A 45 0.55 14.79 11.16
C ALA A 45 0.87 14.51 9.69
N VAL A 46 -0.16 14.28 8.87
CA VAL A 46 0.00 13.84 7.49
C VAL A 46 0.19 15.03 6.55
N GLY A 47 -0.62 16.07 6.72
CA GLY A 47 -0.60 17.26 5.87
C GLY A 47 0.65 18.12 6.06
N PHE A 48 1.12 18.31 7.30
CA PHE A 48 2.21 19.28 7.57
C PHE A 48 3.50 18.66 8.10
N MET A 49 3.44 17.56 8.85
CA MET A 49 4.64 16.91 9.41
C MET A 49 5.18 15.77 8.56
N ASN A 50 4.52 15.46 7.44
CA ASN A 50 4.87 14.33 6.58
C ASN A 50 4.96 12.99 7.34
N GLN A 51 4.19 12.82 8.41
CA GLN A 51 4.15 11.59 9.19
C GLN A 51 3.61 10.45 8.32
N ARG A 52 4.22 9.26 8.45
CA ARG A 52 3.83 8.04 7.75
C ARG A 52 3.52 6.93 8.74
N LEU A 53 2.76 5.95 8.29
CA LEU A 53 2.47 4.75 9.06
C LEU A 53 3.69 3.82 9.02
N GLU A 54 3.96 3.15 10.13
CA GLU A 54 5.07 2.20 10.21
C GLU A 54 4.72 0.93 9.44
N ILE A 55 5.60 0.52 8.52
CA ILE A 55 5.49 -0.74 7.80
C ILE A 55 6.22 -1.82 8.61
N PRO A 56 5.57 -2.93 9.01
CA PRO A 56 6.23 -4.03 9.70
C PRO A 56 7.35 -4.62 8.85
N LYS A 57 8.47 -4.99 9.48
CA LYS A 57 9.64 -5.56 8.78
C LYS A 57 9.38 -6.96 8.22
N GLU A 58 8.37 -7.63 8.78
CA GLU A 58 7.93 -8.96 8.40
C GLU A 58 7.03 -8.96 7.18
N LEU A 59 6.54 -7.78 6.75
CA LEU A 59 5.75 -7.66 5.54
C LEU A 59 6.60 -8.01 4.31
N ASP A 60 6.00 -8.73 3.36
CA ASP A 60 6.66 -9.04 2.09
C ASP A 60 7.20 -7.74 1.45
N PRO A 61 8.49 -7.66 1.11
CA PRO A 61 9.11 -6.47 0.56
C PRO A 61 8.38 -5.92 -0.69
N ARG A 62 7.70 -6.78 -1.44
CA ARG A 62 6.93 -6.40 -2.63
C ARG A 62 5.69 -5.57 -2.27
N TRP A 63 5.02 -5.93 -1.17
CA TRP A 63 3.90 -5.16 -0.62
C TRP A 63 4.38 -3.89 0.06
N ALA A 64 5.46 -3.96 0.85
CA ALA A 64 6.07 -2.79 1.50
C ALA A 64 6.45 -1.72 0.47
N SER A 65 7.20 -2.08 -0.58
CA SER A 65 7.61 -1.16 -1.63
C SER A 65 6.43 -0.52 -2.38
N MET A 66 5.35 -1.29 -2.62
CA MET A 66 4.16 -0.76 -3.28
C MET A 66 3.38 0.20 -2.38
N ILE A 67 3.28 -0.07 -1.09
CA ILE A 67 2.70 0.87 -0.12
C ILE A 67 3.53 2.17 -0.10
N GLU A 68 4.86 2.05 -0.01
CA GLU A 68 5.78 3.19 0.05
C GLU A 68 5.69 4.12 -1.15
N ILE A 69 5.64 3.56 -2.37
CA ILE A 69 5.59 4.38 -3.58
C ILE A 69 4.21 5.03 -3.78
N CYS A 70 3.12 4.37 -3.34
CA CYS A 70 1.77 4.93 -3.41
C CYS A 70 1.61 6.20 -2.56
N TRP A 71 2.21 6.25 -1.36
CA TRP A 71 2.07 7.38 -0.45
C TRP A 71 3.29 8.32 -0.41
N HIS A 72 4.02 8.38 -1.53
CA HIS A 72 5.16 9.28 -1.70
C HIS A 72 4.74 10.75 -1.51
N SER A 73 5.61 11.56 -0.89
CA SER A 73 5.31 12.97 -0.60
C SER A 73 5.04 13.77 -1.86
N ASP A 74 5.86 13.57 -2.88
CA ASP A 74 5.67 14.14 -4.21
C ASP A 74 4.62 13.32 -4.99
N PRO A 75 3.47 13.91 -5.39
CA PRO A 75 2.45 13.26 -6.22
C PRO A 75 2.98 12.74 -7.56
N GLU A 76 3.98 13.39 -8.15
CA GLU A 76 4.52 13.00 -9.45
C GLU A 76 5.28 11.67 -9.38
N CYS A 77 5.89 11.38 -8.23
CA CYS A 77 6.59 10.13 -7.98
C CYS A 77 5.65 8.96 -7.65
N ARG A 78 4.37 9.21 -7.40
CA ARG A 78 3.37 8.16 -7.18
C ARG A 78 3.06 7.47 -8.52
N PRO A 79 2.92 6.14 -8.55
CA PRO A 79 2.61 5.43 -9.78
C PRO A 79 1.19 5.75 -10.26
N THR A 80 0.91 5.45 -11.52
CA THR A 80 -0.46 5.39 -12.05
C THR A 80 -1.16 4.12 -11.59
N PHE A 81 -2.50 4.11 -11.59
CA PHE A 81 -3.23 2.86 -11.35
C PHE A 81 -2.90 1.77 -12.39
N GLN A 82 -2.57 2.14 -13.63
CA GLN A 82 -2.17 1.18 -14.65
C GLN A 82 -0.87 0.44 -14.28
N GLU A 83 0.12 1.14 -13.74
CA GLU A 83 1.37 0.53 -13.25
C GLU A 83 1.13 -0.35 -12.03
N LEU A 84 0.27 0.09 -11.11
CA LEU A 84 -0.13 -0.70 -9.95
C LEU A 84 -0.85 -2.00 -10.35
N LEU A 85 -1.79 -1.93 -11.30
CA LEU A 85 -2.49 -3.10 -11.83
C LEU A 85 -1.54 -4.10 -12.46
N ASN A 86 -0.53 -3.63 -13.19
CA ASN A 86 0.49 -4.51 -13.78
C ASN A 86 1.28 -5.23 -12.69
N LYS A 87 1.76 -4.50 -11.66
CA LYS A 87 2.46 -5.09 -10.51
C LYS A 87 1.59 -6.12 -9.77
N LEU A 88 0.33 -5.80 -9.52
CA LEU A 88 -0.61 -6.70 -8.84
C LEU A 88 -0.87 -7.98 -9.62
N ARG A 89 -1.03 -7.90 -10.95
CA ARG A 89 -1.19 -9.06 -11.83
C ARG A 89 0.05 -9.96 -11.80
N ASP A 90 1.24 -9.36 -11.80
CA ASP A 90 2.49 -10.12 -11.71
C ASP A 90 2.61 -10.86 -10.37
N LEU A 91 2.26 -10.19 -9.26
CA LEU A 91 2.21 -10.82 -7.94
C LEU A 91 1.19 -11.96 -7.87
N GLN A 92 -0.01 -11.75 -8.40
CA GLN A 92 -1.05 -12.79 -8.45
C GLN A 92 -0.59 -14.00 -9.27
N ARG A 93 0.06 -13.78 -10.41
CA ARG A 93 0.59 -14.85 -11.26
C ARG A 93 1.68 -15.63 -10.53
N GLN A 94 2.63 -14.94 -9.89
CA GLN A 94 3.69 -15.58 -9.11
C GLN A 94 3.12 -16.43 -7.96
N TYR A 95 2.15 -15.89 -7.23
CA TYR A 95 1.48 -16.62 -6.15
C TYR A 95 0.76 -17.87 -6.65
N THR A 96 0.03 -17.78 -7.77
CA THR A 96 -0.67 -18.91 -8.38
C THR A 96 0.30 -20.05 -8.73
N ILE A 97 1.46 -19.72 -9.32
CA ILE A 97 2.50 -20.70 -9.65
C ILE A 97 3.06 -21.36 -8.39
N GLN A 98 3.34 -20.58 -7.35
CA GLN A 98 3.87 -21.10 -6.08
C GLN A 98 2.89 -22.07 -5.41
N VAL A 99 1.59 -21.72 -5.38
CA VAL A 99 0.54 -22.58 -4.80
C VAL A 99 0.40 -23.88 -5.59
N GLN A 100 0.47 -23.83 -6.92
CA GLN A 100 0.41 -25.03 -7.76
C GLN A 100 1.61 -25.96 -7.51
N GLN A 101 2.82 -25.41 -7.44
CA GLN A 101 4.03 -26.18 -7.13
C GLN A 101 4.00 -26.80 -5.73
N ALA A 102 3.50 -26.06 -4.73
CA ALA A 102 3.39 -26.58 -3.37
C ALA A 102 2.41 -27.77 -3.28
N ARG A 103 1.32 -27.75 -4.07
CA ARG A 103 0.33 -28.83 -4.13
C ARG A 103 0.89 -30.09 -4.81
N SER A 104 1.57 -29.96 -5.95
CA SER A 104 2.15 -31.11 -6.64
C SER A 104 3.21 -31.84 -5.80
N VAL A 105 4.03 -31.08 -5.05
CA VAL A 105 5.04 -31.66 -4.14
C VAL A 105 4.41 -32.38 -2.95
N ALA A 106 3.23 -31.93 -2.49
CA ALA A 106 2.51 -32.62 -1.41
C ALA A 106 1.94 -33.97 -1.90
N GLU A 107 1.37 -33.99 -3.11
CA GLU A 107 0.81 -35.20 -3.74
C GLU A 107 1.90 -36.26 -4.04
N GLU A 108 3.10 -35.85 -4.45
CA GLU A 108 4.24 -36.75 -4.67
C GLU A 108 4.82 -37.35 -3.37
N LYS A 109 4.65 -36.69 -2.21
CA LYS A 109 5.14 -37.20 -0.92
C LYS A 109 4.17 -38.17 -0.24
N GLU A 110 2.91 -38.20 -0.67
CA GLU A 110 1.89 -39.13 -0.17
C GLU A 110 1.78 -40.43 -0.99
N SER A 111 2.48 -40.54 -2.13
CA SER A 111 2.62 -41.76 -2.94
C SER A 111 3.92 -42.52 -2.63
#